data_AF-A0A3N6FEZ3-F1
#
_entry.id   AF-A0A3N6FEZ3-F1
#
_cell.length_a   1.000
_cell.length_b   1.000
_cell.length_c   1.000
_cell.angle_alpha   90.00
_cell.angle_beta   90.00
_cell.angle_gamma   90.00
#
_symmetry.space_group_name_H-M   'P 1'
#
loop_
_entity.id
_entity.type
_entity.pdbx_description
1 polymer ?
#
loop_
_entity_poly.entity_id
_entity_poly.type
_entity_poly.pdbx_seq_one_letter_code
_entity_poly.pdbx_strand_id
1 'polypeptide(L)'
;MLGFLFRLLPFWVREPLFIVVGSVFGVRIMYLALREEEWAAAGIGVVFLVVTAARVHTVVQALRARRNPSPAASVDGAVSDAAVQPHSQVAGQRLVPDPDPEKEPNALGQAVAAVAVFAALGVALWLGPHLLPPDEDSTPPAASCSSGEGEELPSAYDKTSQAVTGDELCKALNRSDLAQLLGTPAETATMASGTNNTAPLTDGKVAQPAAEVQFDTYTVNVSATYNKMSIAQYVKLMEFGEEPDVKTLSVLGRPGVLSSDHTVALEFNLGSGGSGGSVGQGPLARTLSVALDGNDRGGYYDITVWSKSGALPDDSALLDIAETILPTIHERTL
;
A
#
# COMPACT_ATOMS: atom_id res chain seq x y z
N MET A 1 -17.26 2.77 -3.60
CA MET A 1 -18.00 2.60 -4.87
C MET A 1 -18.32 1.12 -5.16
N LEU A 2 -17.60 0.16 -4.58
CA LEU A 2 -17.93 -1.28 -4.65
C LEU A 2 -19.26 -1.68 -3.98
N GLY A 3 -19.65 -1.01 -2.88
CA GLY A 3 -20.89 -1.33 -2.16
C GLY A 3 -22.19 -1.12 -2.97
N PHE A 4 -22.16 -0.20 -3.95
CA PHE A 4 -23.32 0.08 -4.82
C PHE A 4 -23.42 -0.95 -5.96
N LEU A 5 -22.28 -1.41 -6.48
CA LEU A 5 -22.18 -2.47 -7.49
C LEU A 5 -22.69 -3.82 -6.98
N PHE A 6 -22.41 -4.18 -5.71
CA PHE A 6 -22.97 -5.39 -5.10
C PHE A 6 -24.47 -5.34 -4.87
N ARG A 7 -25.07 -4.13 -4.87
CA ARG A 7 -26.52 -3.97 -4.65
C ARG A 7 -27.34 -4.19 -5.92
N LEU A 8 -26.74 -4.03 -7.10
CA LEU A 8 -27.36 -4.32 -8.39
C LEU A 8 -27.31 -5.79 -8.79
N LEU A 9 -26.43 -6.60 -8.17
CA LEU A 9 -26.30 -8.00 -8.52
C LEU A 9 -27.54 -8.79 -8.07
N PRO A 10 -28.11 -9.64 -8.94
CA PRO A 10 -29.22 -10.50 -8.58
C PRO A 10 -28.82 -11.37 -7.38
N PHE A 11 -29.79 -11.64 -6.50
CA PHE A 11 -29.64 -12.43 -5.27
C PHE A 11 -28.74 -13.67 -5.44
N TRP A 12 -28.92 -14.38 -6.56
CA TRP A 12 -28.20 -15.62 -6.89
C TRP A 12 -26.71 -15.47 -7.18
N VAL A 13 -26.22 -14.26 -7.47
CA VAL A 13 -24.79 -13.97 -7.63
C VAL A 13 -24.24 -13.28 -6.39
N ARG A 14 -25.06 -12.44 -5.76
CA ARG A 14 -24.70 -11.64 -4.60
C ARG A 14 -24.45 -12.49 -3.34
N GLU A 15 -25.41 -13.33 -2.95
CA GLU A 15 -25.32 -14.14 -1.73
C GLU A 15 -24.13 -15.12 -1.74
N PRO A 16 -23.89 -15.94 -2.80
CA PRO A 16 -22.77 -16.88 -2.78
C PRO A 16 -21.42 -16.17 -2.80
N LEU A 17 -21.30 -15.01 -3.44
CA LEU A 17 -20.07 -14.24 -3.40
C LEU A 17 -19.76 -13.72 -1.99
N PHE A 18 -20.78 -13.22 -1.26
CA PHE A 18 -20.59 -12.83 0.14
C PHE A 18 -20.25 -14.01 1.04
N ILE A 19 -20.77 -15.22 0.75
CA ILE A 19 -20.40 -16.44 1.47
C ILE A 19 -18.94 -16.82 1.21
N VAL A 20 -18.47 -16.77 -0.03
CA VAL A 20 -17.07 -17.07 -0.37
C VAL A 20 -16.13 -16.07 0.28
N VAL A 21 -16.38 -14.77 0.11
CA VAL A 21 -15.55 -13.72 0.70
C VAL A 21 -15.59 -13.79 2.23
N GLY A 22 -16.77 -13.93 2.84
CA GLY A 22 -16.93 -14.00 4.29
C GLY A 22 -16.30 -15.25 4.91
N SER A 23 -16.32 -16.37 4.20
CA SER A 23 -15.68 -17.63 4.65
C SER A 23 -14.16 -17.54 4.60
N VAL A 24 -13.57 -17.05 3.49
CA VAL A 24 -12.12 -16.91 3.35
C VAL A 24 -11.58 -15.90 4.36
N PHE A 25 -12.24 -14.76 4.52
CA PHE A 25 -11.83 -13.74 5.48
C PHE A 25 -12.02 -14.20 6.93
N GLY A 26 -13.16 -14.81 7.25
CA GLY A 26 -13.45 -15.32 8.60
C GLY A 26 -12.50 -16.43 9.05
N VAL A 27 -12.21 -17.40 8.17
CA VAL A 27 -11.26 -18.49 8.46
C VAL A 27 -9.83 -17.95 8.59
N ARG A 28 -9.42 -17.02 7.72
CA ARG A 28 -8.07 -16.45 7.79
C ARG A 28 -7.85 -15.62 9.04
N ILE A 29 -8.83 -14.80 9.45
CA ILE A 29 -8.75 -14.03 10.69
C ILE A 29 -8.73 -14.97 11.91
N MET A 30 -9.55 -16.04 11.89
CA MET A 30 -9.54 -17.04 12.97
C MET A 30 -8.20 -17.78 13.06
N TYR A 31 -7.59 -18.11 11.92
CA TYR A 31 -6.30 -18.78 11.86
C TYR A 31 -5.17 -17.89 12.43
N LEU A 32 -5.17 -16.60 12.09
CA LEU A 32 -4.22 -15.64 12.67
C LEU A 32 -4.44 -15.45 14.17
N ALA A 33 -5.70 -15.34 14.60
CA ALA A 33 -6.04 -15.21 16.02
C ALA A 33 -5.59 -16.40 16.87
N LEU A 34 -5.65 -17.63 16.33
CA LEU A 34 -5.16 -18.84 16.99
C LEU A 34 -3.62 -18.91 17.06
N ARG A 35 -2.93 -18.20 16.16
CA ARG A 35 -1.46 -18.17 16.12
C ARG A 35 -0.87 -17.08 17.01
N GLU A 36 -1.60 -15.99 17.20
CA GLU A 36 -1.12 -14.78 17.90
C GLU A 36 -1.77 -14.58 19.28
N GLU A 37 -2.64 -15.50 19.74
CA GLU A 37 -3.41 -15.41 20.99
C GLU A 37 -4.23 -14.11 21.18
N GLU A 38 -4.51 -13.39 20.10
CA GLU A 38 -5.31 -12.18 20.12
C GLU A 38 -6.82 -12.46 20.09
N TRP A 39 -7.45 -12.29 21.26
CA TRP A 39 -8.88 -12.49 21.47
C TRP A 39 -9.78 -11.56 20.65
N ALA A 40 -9.28 -10.36 20.30
CA ALA A 40 -10.01 -9.40 19.47
C ALA A 40 -10.17 -9.90 18.02
N ALA A 41 -9.11 -10.44 17.44
CA ALA A 41 -9.13 -11.03 16.11
C ALA A 41 -10.03 -12.29 16.08
N ALA A 42 -9.98 -13.13 17.12
CA ALA A 42 -10.86 -14.28 17.25
C ALA A 42 -12.35 -13.87 17.25
N GLY A 43 -12.69 -12.82 18.01
CA GLY A 43 -14.04 -12.25 18.04
C GLY A 43 -14.53 -11.79 16.65
N ILE A 44 -13.68 -11.09 15.90
CA ILE A 44 -14.00 -10.62 14.55
C ILE A 44 -14.18 -11.81 13.59
N GLY A 45 -13.30 -12.81 13.67
CA GLY A 45 -13.41 -14.04 12.87
C GLY A 45 -14.73 -14.79 13.11
N VAL A 46 -15.16 -14.91 14.37
CA VAL A 46 -16.45 -15.53 14.72
C VAL A 46 -17.61 -14.77 14.09
N VAL A 47 -17.62 -13.44 14.18
CA VAL A 47 -18.69 -12.61 13.61
C VAL A 47 -18.82 -12.85 12.10
N PHE A 48 -17.71 -12.88 11.36
CA PHE A 48 -17.72 -13.17 9.92
C PHE A 48 -18.25 -14.56 9.60
N LEU A 49 -17.90 -15.58 10.39
CA LEU A 49 -18.40 -16.94 10.19
C LEU A 49 -19.88 -17.07 10.53
N VAL A 50 -20.37 -16.41 11.57
CA VAL A 50 -21.79 -16.40 11.95
C VAL A 50 -22.63 -15.68 10.89
N VAL A 51 -22.17 -14.54 10.38
CA VAL A 51 -22.85 -13.83 9.28
C VAL A 51 -22.88 -14.71 8.02
N THR A 52 -21.77 -15.38 7.71
CA THR A 52 -21.70 -16.34 6.59
C THR A 52 -22.69 -17.50 6.78
N ALA A 53 -22.77 -18.09 7.97
CA ALA A 53 -23.70 -19.18 8.28
C ALA A 53 -25.16 -18.74 8.17
N ALA A 54 -25.51 -17.53 8.64
CA ALA A 54 -26.84 -16.97 8.48
C ALA A 54 -27.22 -16.78 7.00
N ARG A 55 -26.27 -16.34 6.16
CA ARG A 55 -26.45 -16.20 4.71
C ARG A 55 -26.60 -17.53 3.99
N VAL A 56 -25.86 -18.56 4.40
CA VAL A 56 -26.07 -19.92 3.91
C VAL A 56 -27.48 -20.41 4.27
N HIS A 57 -27.94 -20.14 5.49
CA HIS A 57 -29.27 -20.52 5.92
C HIS A 57 -30.39 -19.83 5.11
N THR A 58 -30.26 -18.54 4.79
CA THR A 58 -31.25 -17.84 3.95
C THR A 58 -31.30 -18.39 2.53
N VAL A 59 -30.15 -18.73 1.93
CA VAL A 59 -30.09 -19.36 0.60
C VAL A 59 -30.73 -20.75 0.62
N VAL A 60 -30.44 -21.55 1.65
CA VAL A 60 -31.02 -22.88 1.82
C VAL A 60 -32.53 -22.80 2.03
N GLN A 61 -33.01 -21.84 2.82
CA GLN A 61 -34.44 -21.62 3.05
C GLN A 61 -35.16 -21.18 1.76
N ALA A 62 -34.55 -20.28 0.97
CA ALA A 62 -35.08 -19.87 -0.33
C ALA A 62 -35.11 -21.03 -1.34
N LEU A 63 -34.09 -21.89 -1.34
CA LEU A 63 -34.07 -23.11 -2.16
C LEU A 63 -35.09 -24.15 -1.70
N ARG A 64 -35.31 -24.29 -0.39
CA ARG A 64 -36.32 -25.19 0.19
C ARG A 64 -37.74 -24.72 -0.14
N ALA A 65 -38.00 -23.42 -0.09
CA ALA A 65 -39.28 -22.82 -0.47
C ALA A 65 -39.61 -23.03 -1.96
N ARG A 66 -38.60 -23.11 -2.84
CA ARG A 66 -38.80 -23.46 -4.25
C ARG A 66 -38.98 -24.95 -4.51
N ARG A 67 -38.42 -25.82 -3.67
CA ARG A 67 -38.53 -27.29 -3.81
C ARG A 67 -39.82 -27.86 -3.24
N ASN A 68 -40.40 -27.24 -2.22
CA ASN A 68 -41.68 -27.63 -1.64
C ASN A 68 -42.67 -26.46 -1.73
N PRO A 69 -43.31 -26.22 -2.89
CA PRO A 69 -44.54 -25.44 -2.89
C PRO A 69 -45.55 -26.20 -2.02
N SER A 70 -45.98 -25.62 -0.89
CA SER A 70 -47.08 -26.22 -0.13
C SER A 70 -48.31 -26.35 -1.04
N PRO A 71 -49.09 -27.44 -0.96
CA PRO A 71 -50.37 -27.51 -1.65
C PRO A 71 -51.21 -26.33 -1.19
N ALA A 72 -51.79 -25.60 -2.15
CA ALA A 72 -52.71 -24.52 -1.88
C ALA A 72 -53.75 -24.99 -0.86
N ALA A 73 -53.83 -24.29 0.28
CA ALA A 73 -54.95 -24.42 1.18
C ALA A 73 -56.21 -24.01 0.40
N SER A 74 -57.09 -24.98 0.20
CA SER A 74 -58.46 -24.78 -0.25
C SER A 74 -59.16 -23.81 0.70
N VAL A 75 -59.68 -22.72 0.14
CA VAL A 75 -60.78 -21.97 0.76
C VAL A 75 -61.86 -21.85 -0.31
N ASP A 76 -62.84 -22.74 -0.20
CA ASP A 76 -64.17 -22.60 -0.79
C ASP A 76 -64.95 -21.47 -0.12
N GLY A 77 -65.82 -20.82 -0.89
CA GLY A 77 -66.89 -19.91 -0.42
C GLY A 77 -66.92 -18.58 -1.19
N ALA A 78 -67.51 -18.54 -2.40
CA ALA A 78 -68.88 -18.05 -2.69
C ALA A 78 -68.98 -16.50 -2.67
N VAL A 79 -69.49 -15.76 -3.67
CA VAL A 79 -70.75 -15.84 -4.44
C VAL A 79 -70.66 -14.90 -5.68
N SER A 80 -71.32 -15.32 -6.78
CA SER A 80 -71.99 -14.63 -7.94
C SER A 80 -71.63 -13.17 -8.35
N ASP A 81 -71.75 -12.71 -9.60
CA ASP A 81 -72.60 -13.07 -10.74
C ASP A 81 -72.17 -12.35 -12.03
N ALA A 82 -72.67 -12.83 -13.19
CA ALA A 82 -72.90 -12.12 -14.47
C ALA A 82 -71.68 -11.64 -15.32
N ALA A 83 -71.63 -11.72 -16.66
CA ALA A 83 -72.51 -12.26 -17.70
C ALA A 83 -71.76 -12.34 -19.06
N VAL A 84 -72.00 -13.44 -19.79
CA VAL A 84 -72.42 -13.53 -21.21
C VAL A 84 -71.73 -12.65 -22.29
N GLN A 85 -70.96 -13.33 -23.16
CA GLN A 85 -70.63 -12.99 -24.57
C GLN A 85 -71.90 -12.89 -25.45
N PRO A 86 -71.95 -12.15 -26.60
CA PRO A 86 -71.27 -12.64 -27.83
C PRO A 86 -70.98 -11.67 -29.02
N HIS A 87 -70.22 -12.22 -29.99
CA HIS A 87 -70.12 -11.95 -31.45
C HIS A 87 -69.24 -10.82 -32.06
N SER A 88 -68.15 -11.28 -32.71
CA SER A 88 -67.72 -11.08 -34.11
C SER A 88 -67.59 -9.69 -34.77
N GLN A 89 -66.37 -9.33 -35.20
CA GLN A 89 -66.06 -9.00 -36.61
C GLN A 89 -64.55 -8.99 -36.93
N VAL A 90 -64.27 -9.30 -38.18
CA VAL A 90 -63.00 -9.70 -38.83
C VAL A 90 -62.28 -8.49 -39.45
N ALA A 91 -60.94 -8.44 -39.38
CA ALA A 91 -60.07 -7.97 -40.47
C ALA A 91 -58.61 -8.32 -40.16
N GLY A 92 -57.97 -9.11 -41.03
CA GLY A 92 -56.70 -9.78 -40.75
C GLY A 92 -55.43 -8.99 -41.03
N GLN A 93 -54.30 -9.61 -40.70
CA GLN A 93 -53.03 -9.40 -41.39
C GLN A 93 -52.04 -10.54 -41.13
N ARG A 94 -51.67 -11.19 -42.24
CA ARG A 94 -50.38 -11.80 -42.63
C ARG A 94 -49.63 -12.71 -41.65
N LEU A 95 -49.51 -13.97 -42.08
CA LEU A 95 -48.41 -14.87 -41.76
C LEU A 95 -47.05 -14.21 -42.05
N VAL A 96 -46.17 -14.25 -41.06
CA VAL A 96 -44.71 -14.23 -41.21
C VAL A 96 -44.21 -15.53 -40.54
N PRO A 97 -43.32 -16.32 -41.17
CA PRO A 97 -42.80 -17.52 -40.55
C PRO A 97 -41.87 -17.17 -39.39
N ASP A 98 -41.98 -17.94 -38.31
CA ASP A 98 -41.10 -17.93 -37.14
C ASP A 98 -39.62 -18.04 -37.54
N PRO A 99 -38.71 -17.19 -37.04
CA PRO A 99 -37.32 -17.56 -36.93
C PRO A 99 -37.14 -18.50 -35.71
N ASP A 100 -36.45 -19.62 -35.93
CA ASP A 100 -36.06 -20.59 -34.91
C ASP A 100 -35.56 -19.95 -33.60
N PRO A 101 -35.79 -20.58 -32.44
CA PRO A 101 -35.26 -20.09 -31.18
C PRO A 101 -33.73 -20.23 -31.20
N GLU A 102 -33.03 -19.11 -31.36
CA GLU A 102 -31.60 -19.05 -31.09
C GLU A 102 -31.34 -19.56 -29.68
N LYS A 103 -30.54 -20.60 -29.60
CA LYS A 103 -30.16 -21.28 -28.36
C LYS A 103 -29.35 -20.29 -27.53
N GLU A 104 -30.01 -19.63 -26.57
CA GLU A 104 -29.34 -18.75 -25.62
C GLU A 104 -28.14 -19.48 -24.99
N PRO A 105 -26.96 -18.85 -24.91
CA PRO A 105 -25.82 -19.43 -24.24
C PRO A 105 -26.20 -19.67 -22.77
N ASN A 106 -26.32 -20.95 -22.41
CA ASN A 106 -26.86 -21.41 -21.13
C ASN A 106 -26.18 -20.66 -19.97
N ALA A 107 -26.89 -19.71 -19.36
CA ALA A 107 -26.40 -18.92 -18.21
C ALA A 107 -25.88 -19.81 -17.06
N LEU A 108 -26.42 -21.04 -16.98
CA LEU A 108 -25.98 -22.07 -16.05
C LEU A 108 -24.54 -22.55 -16.33
N GLY A 109 -24.15 -22.66 -17.60
CA GLY A 109 -22.80 -23.06 -18.03
C GLY A 109 -21.76 -21.98 -17.75
N GLN A 110 -22.11 -20.70 -17.96
CA GLN A 110 -21.24 -19.58 -17.61
C GLN A 110 -21.02 -19.46 -16.10
N ALA A 111 -22.05 -19.67 -15.29
CA ALA A 111 -21.93 -19.66 -13.84
C ALA A 111 -21.01 -20.79 -13.33
N VAL A 112 -21.13 -22.00 -13.87
CA VAL A 112 -20.26 -23.13 -13.51
C VAL A 112 -18.81 -22.88 -13.94
N ALA A 113 -18.59 -22.33 -15.13
CA ALA A 113 -17.24 -21.99 -15.60
C ALA A 113 -16.57 -20.93 -14.72
N ALA A 114 -17.30 -19.89 -14.33
CA ALA A 114 -16.79 -18.86 -13.42
C ALA A 114 -16.42 -19.46 -12.05
N VAL A 115 -17.29 -20.28 -11.47
CA VAL A 115 -17.02 -20.96 -10.19
C VAL A 115 -15.80 -21.88 -10.29
N ALA A 116 -15.65 -22.62 -11.39
CA ALA A 116 -14.49 -23.48 -11.62
C ALA A 116 -13.17 -22.69 -11.70
N VAL A 117 -13.16 -21.54 -12.38
CA VAL A 117 -11.98 -20.66 -12.46
C VAL A 117 -11.63 -20.09 -11.08
N PHE A 118 -12.61 -19.61 -10.31
CA PHE A 118 -12.36 -19.09 -8.97
C PHE A 118 -11.94 -20.19 -7.98
N ALA A 119 -12.48 -21.41 -8.10
CA ALA A 119 -12.03 -22.55 -7.33
C ALA A 119 -10.58 -22.94 -7.69
N ALA A 120 -10.22 -22.94 -8.97
CA ALA A 120 -8.85 -23.20 -9.41
C ALA A 120 -7.86 -22.13 -8.91
N LEU A 121 -8.24 -20.85 -8.97
CA LEU A 121 -7.44 -19.75 -8.41
C LEU A 121 -7.32 -19.85 -6.88
N GLY A 122 -8.39 -20.22 -6.19
CA GLY A 122 -8.38 -20.45 -4.75
C GLY A 122 -7.47 -21.62 -4.35
N VAL A 123 -7.52 -22.72 -5.10
CA VAL A 123 -6.64 -23.89 -4.93
C VAL A 123 -5.19 -23.51 -5.22
N ALA A 124 -4.91 -22.76 -6.29
CA ALA A 124 -3.56 -22.30 -6.62
C ALA A 124 -2.98 -21.37 -5.55
N LEU A 125 -3.79 -20.44 -5.01
CA LEU A 125 -3.39 -19.56 -3.92
C LEU A 125 -3.23 -20.30 -2.58
N TRP A 126 -3.95 -21.41 -2.36
CA TRP A 126 -3.87 -22.21 -1.15
C TRP A 126 -2.70 -23.19 -1.16
N LEU A 127 -2.42 -23.82 -2.30
CA LEU A 127 -1.31 -24.77 -2.48
C LEU A 127 0.00 -24.08 -2.85
N GLY A 128 -0.03 -22.85 -3.37
CA GLY A 128 1.17 -22.06 -3.70
C GLY A 128 2.21 -22.03 -2.55
N PRO A 129 1.82 -21.68 -1.31
CA PRO A 129 2.75 -21.66 -0.18
C PRO A 129 3.23 -23.04 0.28
N HIS A 130 2.50 -24.12 -0.01
CA HIS A 130 2.80 -25.48 0.44
C HIS A 130 3.60 -26.31 -0.57
N LEU A 131 3.68 -25.83 -1.82
CA LEU A 131 4.44 -26.47 -2.91
C LEU A 131 5.75 -25.74 -3.20
N LEU A 132 5.97 -24.59 -2.59
CA LEU A 132 7.29 -23.99 -2.53
C LEU A 132 8.13 -24.84 -1.57
N PRO A 133 9.28 -25.40 -2.02
CA PRO A 133 10.18 -26.10 -1.12
C PRO A 133 10.54 -25.15 0.04
N PRO A 134 10.61 -25.65 1.29
CA PRO A 134 11.15 -24.85 2.38
C PRO A 134 12.58 -24.48 1.99
N ASP A 135 12.84 -23.19 1.85
CA ASP A 135 14.21 -22.68 1.70
C ASP A 135 14.96 -23.07 2.98
N GLU A 136 15.76 -24.14 2.89
CA GLU A 136 16.74 -24.49 3.91
C GLU A 136 17.72 -23.31 4.04
N ASP A 137 17.80 -22.76 5.25
CA ASP A 137 18.59 -21.57 5.66
C ASP A 137 18.14 -20.20 5.10
N SER A 138 16.87 -19.86 5.26
CA SER A 138 16.34 -18.53 4.89
C SER A 138 16.54 -17.48 5.99
N THR A 139 17.77 -16.95 6.11
CA THR A 139 17.90 -15.54 6.49
C THR A 139 17.25 -14.73 5.36
N PRO A 140 16.29 -13.82 5.63
CA PRO A 140 15.73 -12.98 4.58
C PRO A 140 16.85 -12.33 3.77
N PRO A 141 16.80 -12.35 2.42
CA PRO A 141 17.84 -11.73 1.63
C PRO A 141 17.96 -10.27 2.05
N ALA A 142 19.19 -9.81 2.28
CA ALA A 142 19.45 -8.42 2.63
C ALA A 142 18.78 -7.51 1.59
N ALA A 143 18.10 -6.45 2.05
CA ALA A 143 17.52 -5.48 1.15
C ALA A 143 18.59 -5.00 0.16
N SER A 144 18.29 -5.02 -1.13
CA SER A 144 19.21 -4.61 -2.18
C SER A 144 18.72 -3.32 -2.81
N CYS A 145 19.67 -2.44 -3.13
CA CYS A 145 19.38 -1.28 -3.94
C CYS A 145 19.13 -1.77 -5.37
N SER A 146 17.94 -1.50 -5.92
CA SER A 146 17.71 -1.70 -7.35
C SER A 146 18.70 -0.85 -8.12
N SER A 147 19.47 -1.45 -9.03
CA SER A 147 20.20 -0.67 -10.02
C SER A 147 19.17 -0.16 -11.03
N GLY A 148 18.99 1.16 -11.12
CA GLY A 148 18.25 1.82 -12.18
C GLY A 148 19.00 1.75 -13.53
N GLU A 149 19.66 0.62 -13.81
CA GLU A 149 20.38 0.35 -15.05
C GLU A 149 19.39 0.40 -16.22
N GLY A 150 19.24 1.58 -16.82
CA GLY A 150 18.35 1.85 -17.94
C GLY A 150 17.28 2.91 -17.69
N GLU A 151 17.17 3.50 -16.50
CA GLU A 151 16.33 4.69 -16.29
C GLU A 151 17.07 5.95 -16.74
N GLU A 152 16.44 6.70 -17.66
CA GLU A 152 16.96 7.98 -18.11
C GLU A 152 16.87 9.00 -16.97
N LEU A 153 18.00 9.62 -16.61
CA LEU A 153 18.03 10.65 -15.59
C LEU A 153 17.20 11.86 -16.02
N PRO A 154 16.46 12.50 -15.09
CA PRO A 154 15.77 13.75 -15.40
C PRO A 154 16.76 14.82 -15.90
N SER A 155 16.34 15.65 -16.87
CA SER A 155 17.19 16.72 -17.44
C SER A 155 17.70 17.75 -16.43
N ALA A 156 17.17 17.77 -15.20
CA ALA A 156 17.74 18.55 -14.11
C ALA A 156 19.19 18.12 -13.78
N TYR A 157 19.52 16.84 -13.96
CA TYR A 157 20.87 16.30 -13.75
C TYR A 157 21.88 16.81 -14.79
N ASP A 158 21.45 17.23 -15.98
CA ASP A 158 22.33 17.86 -16.97
C ASP A 158 22.88 19.22 -16.46
N LYS A 159 22.07 19.95 -15.70
CA LYS A 159 22.43 21.25 -15.13
C LYS A 159 23.30 21.12 -13.86
N THR A 160 23.21 19.99 -13.20
CA THR A 160 24.01 19.61 -12.03
C THR A 160 24.75 18.32 -12.34
N SER A 161 25.66 18.35 -13.32
CA SER A 161 26.35 17.16 -13.84
C SER A 161 27.24 16.43 -12.82
N GLN A 162 27.55 17.08 -11.70
CA GLN A 162 28.26 16.48 -10.55
C GLN A 162 27.29 15.95 -9.47
N ALA A 163 25.98 15.99 -9.71
CA ALA A 163 25.00 15.49 -8.75
C ALA A 163 25.07 13.98 -8.67
N VAL A 164 25.10 13.49 -7.43
CA VAL A 164 25.01 12.07 -7.12
C VAL A 164 23.64 11.53 -7.52
N THR A 165 23.56 10.24 -7.79
CA THR A 165 22.31 9.55 -8.09
C THR A 165 21.70 8.90 -6.84
N GLY A 166 20.41 8.61 -6.87
CA GLY A 166 19.72 7.86 -5.82
C GLY A 166 20.34 6.48 -5.60
N ASP A 167 20.78 5.82 -6.67
CA ASP A 167 21.46 4.52 -6.61
C ASP A 167 22.81 4.60 -5.89
N GLU A 168 23.57 5.66 -6.14
CA GLU A 168 24.84 5.91 -5.46
C GLU A 168 24.62 6.18 -3.97
N LEU A 169 23.61 7.00 -3.63
CA LEU A 169 23.22 7.23 -2.25
C LEU A 169 22.75 5.93 -1.58
N CYS A 170 21.95 5.12 -2.26
CA CYS A 170 21.45 3.86 -1.71
C CYS A 170 22.61 2.88 -1.48
N LYS A 171 23.55 2.75 -2.42
CA LYS A 171 24.75 1.91 -2.25
C LYS A 171 25.64 2.39 -1.11
N ALA A 172 25.79 3.70 -0.96
CA ALA A 172 26.56 4.29 0.15
C ALA A 172 25.89 4.02 1.51
N LEU A 173 24.56 4.10 1.57
CA LEU A 173 23.78 3.95 2.80
C LEU A 173 23.55 2.49 3.20
N ASN A 174 23.20 1.61 2.24
CA ASN A 174 22.81 0.22 2.47
C ASN A 174 24.03 -0.68 2.74
N ARG A 175 24.63 -0.48 3.92
CA ARG A 175 25.79 -1.20 4.42
C ARG A 175 25.42 -2.16 5.54
N SER A 176 26.20 -3.22 5.70
CA SER A 176 25.99 -4.22 6.75
C SER A 176 26.20 -3.70 8.17
N ASP A 177 26.98 -2.62 8.34
CA ASP A 177 27.26 -2.01 9.64
C ASP A 177 26.27 -0.90 10.01
N LEU A 178 25.35 -0.50 9.13
CA LEU A 178 24.40 0.58 9.40
C LEU A 178 23.52 0.28 10.63
N ALA A 179 23.05 -0.96 10.77
CA ALA A 179 22.28 -1.40 11.94
C ALA A 179 23.08 -1.27 13.25
N GLN A 180 24.39 -1.52 13.19
CA GLN A 180 25.27 -1.35 14.33
C GLN A 180 25.45 0.13 14.70
N LEU A 181 25.60 1.02 13.70
CA LEU A 181 25.70 2.47 13.91
C LEU A 181 24.42 3.05 14.55
N LEU A 182 23.26 2.47 14.23
CA LEU A 182 21.97 2.84 14.82
C LEU A 182 21.75 2.27 16.24
N GLY A 183 22.67 1.45 16.76
CA GLY A 183 22.53 0.80 18.06
C GLY A 183 21.63 -0.44 18.06
N THR A 184 21.26 -0.94 16.88
CA THR A 184 20.39 -2.11 16.67
C THR A 184 21.10 -3.21 15.87
N PRO A 185 22.26 -3.74 16.32
CA PRO A 185 23.11 -4.61 15.52
C PRO A 185 22.49 -5.97 15.14
N ALA A 186 21.37 -6.36 15.77
CA ALA A 186 20.64 -7.58 15.44
C ALA A 186 19.62 -7.40 14.31
N GLU A 187 19.35 -6.16 13.88
CA GLU A 187 18.38 -5.87 12.82
C GLU A 187 19.02 -5.98 11.45
N THR A 188 18.22 -6.44 10.49
CA THR A 188 18.57 -6.47 9.07
C THR A 188 17.68 -5.50 8.32
N ALA A 189 18.24 -4.79 7.34
CA ALA A 189 17.46 -3.90 6.50
C ALA A 189 16.35 -4.67 5.78
N THR A 190 15.10 -4.20 5.94
CA THR A 190 13.90 -4.76 5.31
C THR A 190 13.60 -4.12 3.96
N MET A 191 14.06 -2.88 3.75
CA MET A 191 13.94 -2.16 2.49
C MET A 191 15.17 -1.29 2.27
N ALA A 192 15.59 -1.17 1.01
CA ALA A 192 16.60 -0.22 0.56
C ALA A 192 16.16 0.30 -0.81
N SER A 193 16.12 1.62 -1.00
CA SER A 193 15.72 2.22 -2.26
C SER A 193 16.44 3.54 -2.51
N GLY A 194 16.61 3.88 -3.78
CA GLY A 194 17.16 5.13 -4.27
C GLY A 194 16.19 5.80 -5.24
N THR A 195 16.20 7.13 -5.29
CA THR A 195 15.38 7.93 -6.21
C THR A 195 16.19 9.06 -6.82
N ASN A 196 15.94 9.37 -8.08
CA ASN A 196 16.55 10.49 -8.81
C ASN A 196 15.56 11.67 -8.91
N ASN A 197 14.98 12.06 -7.77
CA ASN A 197 13.96 13.10 -7.73
C ASN A 197 14.52 14.49 -8.11
N THR A 198 13.61 15.45 -8.29
CA THR A 198 13.98 16.84 -8.63
C THR A 198 13.17 17.82 -7.81
N ALA A 199 13.82 18.90 -7.38
CA ALA A 199 13.19 19.98 -6.63
C ALA A 199 12.99 21.22 -7.53
N PRO A 200 11.87 21.95 -7.39
CA PRO A 200 11.72 23.25 -8.04
C PRO A 200 12.60 24.30 -7.35
N LEU A 201 13.33 25.07 -8.15
CA LEU A 201 14.05 26.28 -7.73
C LEU A 201 13.66 27.43 -8.66
N THR A 202 13.98 28.67 -8.28
CA THR A 202 13.66 29.87 -9.08
C THR A 202 14.19 29.80 -10.51
N ASP A 203 15.34 29.14 -10.70
CA ASP A 203 16.03 28.98 -11.99
C ASP A 203 15.64 27.68 -12.73
N GLY A 204 14.56 27.03 -12.28
CA GLY A 204 14.07 25.75 -12.80
C GLY A 204 14.29 24.58 -11.84
N LYS A 205 14.16 23.36 -12.34
CA LYS A 205 14.36 22.15 -11.52
C LYS A 205 15.85 21.87 -11.30
N VAL A 206 16.18 21.44 -10.10
CA VAL A 206 17.51 20.92 -9.71
C VAL A 206 17.39 19.46 -9.29
N ALA A 207 18.49 18.70 -9.41
CA ALA A 207 18.54 17.34 -8.88
C ALA A 207 18.25 17.35 -7.37
N GLN A 208 17.53 16.35 -6.90
CA GLN A 208 17.29 16.07 -5.48
C GLN A 208 17.26 14.55 -5.28
N PRO A 209 18.41 13.88 -5.46
CA PRO A 209 18.50 12.44 -5.21
C PRO A 209 18.24 12.16 -3.74
N ALA A 210 17.62 11.02 -3.47
CA ALA A 210 17.43 10.52 -2.12
C ALA A 210 17.56 9.01 -2.08
N ALA A 211 17.99 8.47 -0.95
CA ALA A 211 17.97 7.05 -0.66
C ALA A 211 17.41 6.80 0.72
N GLU A 212 16.77 5.65 0.88
CA GLU A 212 16.16 5.23 2.13
C GLU A 212 16.54 3.78 2.43
N VAL A 213 16.92 3.51 3.67
CA VAL A 213 17.09 2.17 4.23
C VAL A 213 16.21 2.03 5.46
N GLN A 214 15.35 1.03 5.45
CA GLN A 214 14.41 0.74 6.53
C GLN A 214 14.84 -0.48 7.32
N PHE A 215 14.84 -0.33 8.64
CA PHE A 215 14.91 -1.40 9.62
C PHE A 215 13.58 -1.50 10.37
N ASP A 216 13.46 -2.44 11.30
CA ASP A 216 12.25 -2.61 12.10
C ASP A 216 12.07 -1.45 13.08
N THR A 217 13.17 -0.98 13.67
CA THR A 217 13.16 0.14 14.61
C THR A 217 13.26 1.50 13.93
N TYR A 218 14.25 1.67 13.04
CA TYR A 218 14.58 2.96 12.44
C TYR A 218 14.46 2.94 10.92
N THR A 219 14.10 4.08 10.35
CA THR A 219 14.32 4.38 8.94
C THR A 219 15.38 5.47 8.83
N VAL A 220 16.35 5.27 7.94
CA VAL A 220 17.39 6.24 7.61
C VAL A 220 17.17 6.72 6.19
N ASN A 221 17.11 8.03 6.00
CA ASN A 221 17.06 8.68 4.70
C ASN A 221 18.30 9.54 4.51
N VAL A 222 18.86 9.51 3.31
CA VAL A 222 19.92 10.41 2.89
C VAL A 222 19.48 11.10 1.61
N SER A 223 19.47 12.42 1.59
CA SER A 223 19.17 13.20 0.39
C SER A 223 20.25 14.23 0.12
N ALA A 224 20.41 14.63 -1.15
CA ALA A 224 21.29 15.72 -1.53
C ALA A 224 20.50 16.87 -2.14
N THR A 225 20.74 18.08 -1.65
CA THR A 225 20.06 19.30 -2.10
C THR A 225 21.06 20.26 -2.74
N TYR A 226 20.79 20.71 -3.97
CA TYR A 226 21.65 21.59 -4.76
C TYR A 226 21.03 22.99 -4.96
N ASN A 227 20.68 23.65 -3.86
CA ASN A 227 19.94 24.93 -3.86
C ASN A 227 20.81 26.19 -3.68
N LYS A 228 22.14 26.06 -3.72
CA LYS A 228 23.13 27.14 -3.48
C LYS A 228 23.01 27.80 -2.09
N MET A 229 22.27 27.20 -1.16
CA MET A 229 22.13 27.70 0.21
C MET A 229 23.22 27.12 1.09
N SER A 230 23.97 27.98 1.77
CA SER A 230 25.02 27.55 2.70
C SER A 230 24.42 27.05 4.02
N ILE A 231 25.11 26.20 4.77
CA ILE A 231 24.66 25.75 6.10
C ILE A 231 24.45 26.94 7.04
N ALA A 232 25.32 27.95 7.00
CA ALA A 232 25.13 29.17 7.80
C ALA A 232 23.82 29.92 7.44
N GLN A 233 23.44 29.95 6.16
CA GLN A 233 22.15 30.53 5.74
C GLN A 233 20.98 29.65 6.18
N TYR A 234 21.14 28.33 6.13
CA TYR A 234 20.11 27.40 6.56
C TYR A 234 19.84 27.49 8.07
N VAL A 235 20.88 27.52 8.90
CA VAL A 235 20.77 27.77 10.35
C VAL A 235 20.01 29.07 10.64
N LYS A 236 20.31 30.14 9.89
CA LYS A 236 19.59 31.41 10.04
C LYS A 236 18.10 31.29 9.72
N LEU A 237 17.71 30.44 8.77
CA LEU A 237 16.29 30.15 8.48
C LEU A 237 15.63 29.37 9.61
N MET A 238 16.32 28.37 10.18
CA MET A 238 15.85 27.61 11.34
C MET A 238 15.59 28.51 12.56
N GLU A 239 16.46 29.49 12.80
CA GLU A 239 16.29 30.50 13.86
C GLU A 239 15.00 31.32 13.69
N PHE A 240 14.59 31.62 12.46
CA PHE A 240 13.32 32.30 12.18
C PHE A 240 12.11 31.37 12.31
N GLY A 241 12.30 30.07 12.05
CA GLY A 241 11.26 29.04 12.12
C GLY A 241 11.00 28.50 13.52
N GLU A 242 11.78 28.92 14.52
CA GLU A 242 11.76 28.38 15.88
C GLU A 242 11.97 26.85 15.91
N GLU A 243 12.78 26.32 14.99
CA GLU A 243 13.08 24.88 14.96
C GLU A 243 13.77 24.45 16.26
N PRO A 244 13.32 23.33 16.88
CA PRO A 244 13.91 22.86 18.13
C PRO A 244 15.24 22.14 17.89
N ASP A 245 16.06 22.08 18.96
CA ASP A 245 17.27 21.27 19.06
C ASP A 245 18.33 21.51 17.96
N VAL A 246 18.39 22.76 17.48
CA VAL A 246 19.37 23.20 16.49
C VAL A 246 20.77 23.26 17.11
N LYS A 247 21.71 22.50 16.54
CA LYS A 247 23.11 22.46 17.00
C LYS A 247 24.06 22.45 15.82
N THR A 248 24.89 23.48 15.71
CA THR A 248 25.93 23.56 14.68
C THR A 248 27.15 22.71 15.05
N LEU A 249 27.77 22.08 14.07
CA LEU A 249 28.94 21.22 14.23
C LEU A 249 29.76 21.18 12.93
N SER A 250 30.87 20.43 12.96
CA SER A 250 31.69 20.15 11.77
C SER A 250 31.80 18.65 11.57
N VAL A 251 31.60 18.19 10.34
CA VAL A 251 31.68 16.77 9.95
C VAL A 251 32.70 16.65 8.83
N LEU A 252 33.79 15.91 9.05
CA LEU A 252 34.87 15.76 8.06
C LEU A 252 35.41 17.10 7.50
N GLY A 253 35.48 18.13 8.35
CA GLY A 253 35.92 19.49 7.97
C GLY A 253 34.88 20.30 7.19
N ARG A 254 33.62 19.85 7.16
CA ARG A 254 32.49 20.53 6.50
C ARG A 254 31.56 21.10 7.56
N PRO A 255 31.00 22.31 7.35
CA PRO A 255 29.94 22.81 8.21
C PRO A 255 28.73 21.87 8.22
N GLY A 256 28.12 21.69 9.38
CA GLY A 256 26.88 20.94 9.51
C GLY A 256 26.00 21.44 10.65
N VAL A 257 24.75 21.03 10.65
CA VAL A 257 23.75 21.36 11.66
C VAL A 257 22.89 20.14 11.95
N LEU A 258 22.67 19.87 13.23
CA LEU A 258 21.65 18.94 13.70
C LEU A 258 20.38 19.72 13.99
N SER A 259 19.22 19.20 13.56
CA SER A 259 17.91 19.72 13.93
C SER A 259 16.92 18.56 14.13
N SER A 260 15.81 18.84 14.81
CA SER A 260 14.72 17.90 15.00
C SER A 260 13.44 18.49 14.43
N ASP A 261 12.73 17.73 13.59
CA ASP A 261 11.41 18.15 13.10
C ASP A 261 10.48 16.95 12.98
N HIS A 262 9.17 17.18 13.01
CA HIS A 262 8.18 16.14 12.92
C HIS A 262 8.01 15.67 11.47
N THR A 263 8.03 14.34 11.29
CA THR A 263 7.64 13.74 10.01
C THR A 263 6.18 14.05 9.70
N VAL A 264 5.79 13.89 8.43
CA VAL A 264 4.41 14.08 8.00
C VAL A 264 3.66 12.74 8.03
N ALA A 265 2.62 12.62 8.85
CA ALA A 265 1.75 11.44 8.84
C ALA A 265 0.64 11.62 7.80
N LEU A 266 0.67 10.80 6.75
CA LEU A 266 -0.37 10.79 5.71
C LEU A 266 -1.40 9.69 6.02
N GLU A 267 -2.61 10.08 6.43
CA GLU A 267 -3.73 9.14 6.54
C GLU A 267 -4.37 8.91 5.16
N PHE A 268 -4.22 7.72 4.61
CA PHE A 268 -4.91 7.35 3.37
C PHE A 268 -6.24 6.67 3.67
N ASN A 269 -7.32 7.44 3.71
CA ASN A 269 -8.68 6.90 3.79
C ASN A 269 -9.06 6.24 2.45
N LEU A 270 -8.95 4.91 2.36
CA LEU A 270 -9.43 4.11 1.22
C LEU A 270 -10.97 3.95 1.19
N GLY A 271 -11.70 4.79 1.94
CA GLY A 271 -13.15 4.92 1.89
C GLY A 271 -13.58 5.72 0.66
N SER A 272 -14.53 5.22 -0.11
CA SER A 272 -14.92 5.86 -1.36
C SER A 272 -15.60 7.21 -1.16
N GLY A 273 -14.83 8.26 -1.37
CA GLY A 273 -15.26 9.65 -1.35
C GLY A 273 -14.02 10.52 -1.15
N GLY A 274 -13.43 10.97 -2.26
CA GLY A 274 -12.17 11.70 -2.27
C GLY A 274 -12.21 12.93 -1.37
N SER A 275 -11.41 12.87 -0.31
CA SER A 275 -10.76 13.99 0.33
C SER A 275 -9.52 13.38 0.99
N GLY A 276 -8.33 13.90 0.66
CA GLY A 276 -7.08 13.42 1.26
C GLY A 276 -7.24 13.40 2.77
N GLY A 277 -6.84 12.30 3.41
CA GLY A 277 -6.97 12.22 4.86
C GLY A 277 -6.12 13.29 5.54
N SER A 278 -6.43 13.50 6.82
CA SER A 278 -5.73 14.44 7.68
C SER A 278 -4.22 14.28 7.52
N VAL A 279 -3.53 15.38 7.22
CA VAL A 279 -2.09 15.45 7.38
C VAL A 279 -1.85 15.64 8.87
N GLY A 280 -1.53 14.55 9.56
CA GLY A 280 -1.19 14.54 10.97
C GLY A 280 0.28 14.86 11.17
N GLN A 281 0.61 15.37 12.35
CA GLN A 281 2.00 15.48 12.78
C GLN A 281 2.51 14.08 13.11
N GLY A 282 3.50 13.62 12.36
CA GLY A 282 4.14 12.32 12.55
C GLY A 282 5.19 12.34 13.67
N PRO A 283 5.84 11.18 13.92
CA PRO A 283 6.92 11.09 14.90
C PRO A 283 8.05 12.05 14.58
N LEU A 284 8.78 12.46 15.62
CA LEU A 284 9.96 13.30 15.50
C LEU A 284 11.04 12.56 14.70
N ALA A 285 11.70 13.29 13.80
CA ALA A 285 12.89 12.86 13.08
C ALA A 285 14.08 13.70 13.55
N ARG A 286 15.25 13.07 13.59
CA ARG A 286 16.52 13.75 13.81
C ARG A 286 17.24 13.88 12.47
N THR A 287 17.66 15.08 12.11
CA THR A 287 18.34 15.36 10.85
C THR A 287 19.71 15.97 11.10
N LEU A 288 20.73 15.45 10.42
CA LEU A 288 22.05 16.04 10.29
C LEU A 288 22.22 16.55 8.85
N SER A 289 22.26 17.87 8.69
CA SER A 289 22.55 18.52 7.41
C SER A 289 24.04 18.85 7.33
N VAL A 290 24.74 18.39 6.30
CA VAL A 290 26.20 18.60 6.11
C VAL A 290 26.44 19.24 4.76
N ALA A 291 27.26 20.29 4.70
CA ALA A 291 27.62 20.95 3.45
C ALA A 291 28.20 19.97 2.41
N LEU A 292 27.92 20.21 1.12
CA LEU A 292 28.45 19.38 0.03
C LEU A 292 29.98 19.43 -0.07
N ASP A 293 30.60 20.51 0.42
CA ASP A 293 32.05 20.70 0.49
C ASP A 293 32.48 21.54 1.71
N GLY A 294 33.77 21.53 2.01
CA GLY A 294 34.33 22.24 3.18
C GLY A 294 34.30 23.77 3.07
N ASN A 295 34.03 24.33 1.89
CA ASN A 295 33.92 25.77 1.69
C ASN A 295 32.48 26.27 1.83
N ASP A 296 31.50 25.37 2.04
CA ASP A 296 30.07 25.70 2.20
C ASP A 296 29.55 26.59 1.05
N ARG A 297 29.92 26.23 -0.19
CA ARG A 297 29.54 26.98 -1.41
C ARG A 297 28.05 26.90 -1.75
N GLY A 298 27.30 26.12 -0.96
CA GLY A 298 25.87 25.98 -1.04
C GLY A 298 25.43 24.58 -1.46
N GLY A 299 24.26 24.18 -0.96
CA GLY A 299 23.77 22.81 -1.00
C GLY A 299 24.33 21.97 0.15
N TYR A 300 23.63 20.88 0.45
CA TYR A 300 23.93 20.02 1.59
C TYR A 300 23.40 18.60 1.38
N TYR A 301 23.96 17.66 2.14
CA TYR A 301 23.38 16.33 2.37
C TYR A 301 22.55 16.38 3.64
N ASP A 302 21.31 15.91 3.59
CA ASP A 302 20.50 15.65 4.78
C ASP A 302 20.56 14.17 5.09
N ILE A 303 20.93 13.84 6.32
CA ILE A 303 20.89 12.49 6.88
C ILE A 303 19.83 12.50 7.97
N THR A 304 18.68 11.89 7.70
CA THR A 304 17.52 11.92 8.59
C THR A 304 17.23 10.53 9.12
N VAL A 305 17.06 10.41 10.44
CA VAL A 305 16.66 9.17 11.10
C VAL A 305 15.37 9.39 11.87
N TRP A 306 14.41 8.49 11.68
CA TRP A 306 13.17 8.48 12.45
C TRP A 306 12.74 7.05 12.76
N SER A 307 11.80 6.91 13.69
CA SER A 307 11.17 5.64 14.01
C SER A 307 9.65 5.80 14.07
N LYS A 308 8.92 4.70 13.91
CA LYS A 308 7.45 4.70 14.06
C LYS A 308 7.02 5.05 15.48
N SER A 309 7.85 4.76 16.48
CA SER A 309 7.59 5.06 17.89
C SER A 309 7.95 6.49 18.30
N GLY A 310 8.68 7.24 17.46
CA GLY A 310 9.24 8.55 17.80
C GLY A 310 10.51 8.48 18.66
N ALA A 311 11.05 7.29 18.93
CA ALA A 311 12.37 7.14 19.49
C ALA A 311 13.42 7.62 18.46
N LEU A 312 14.44 8.35 18.95
CA LEU A 312 15.55 8.83 18.13
C LEU A 312 16.84 8.12 18.56
N PRO A 313 17.78 7.86 17.63
CA PRO A 313 19.12 7.44 17.99
C PRO A 313 19.89 8.61 18.64
N ASP A 314 21.07 8.32 19.20
CA ASP A 314 22.00 9.36 19.66
C ASP A 314 22.46 10.24 18.48
N ASP A 315 22.74 11.52 18.75
CA ASP A 315 23.37 12.43 17.79
C ASP A 315 24.70 11.87 17.27
N SER A 316 25.42 11.09 18.10
CA SER A 316 26.65 10.41 17.66
C SER A 316 26.39 9.38 16.56
N ALA A 317 25.22 8.73 16.54
CA ALA A 317 24.89 7.78 15.47
C ALA A 317 24.77 8.48 14.11
N LEU A 318 24.12 9.66 14.06
CA LEU A 318 24.04 10.44 12.83
C LEU A 318 25.42 10.90 12.35
N LEU A 319 26.28 11.28 13.30
CA LEU A 319 27.68 11.62 13.03
C LEU A 319 28.45 10.44 12.45
N ASP A 320 28.41 9.29 13.11
CA ASP A 320 29.13 8.09 12.68
C ASP A 320 28.63 7.61 11.30
N ILE A 321 27.32 7.70 11.05
CA ILE A 321 26.73 7.46 9.72
C ILE A 321 27.32 8.44 8.70
N ALA A 322 27.29 9.75 8.98
CA ALA A 322 27.81 10.76 8.07
C ALA A 322 29.29 10.57 7.75
N GLU A 323 30.11 10.31 8.77
CA GLU A 323 31.55 10.07 8.62
C GLU A 323 31.84 8.79 7.81
N THR A 324 30.94 7.82 7.85
CA THR A 324 31.04 6.57 7.10
C THR A 324 30.59 6.71 5.65
N ILE A 325 29.44 7.36 5.40
CA ILE A 325 28.83 7.39 4.07
C ILE A 325 29.40 8.50 3.18
N LEU A 326 29.67 9.70 3.73
CA LEU A 326 30.05 10.86 2.92
C LEU A 326 31.36 10.67 2.15
N PRO A 327 32.40 10.01 2.67
CA PRO A 327 33.60 9.71 1.90
C PRO A 327 33.33 8.85 0.66
N THR A 328 32.43 7.87 0.76
CA THR A 328 32.11 6.93 -0.34
C THR A 328 31.40 7.59 -1.51
N ILE A 329 30.72 8.71 -1.26
CA ILE A 329 30.00 9.50 -2.25
C ILE A 329 30.95 10.51 -2.93
N HIS A 330 32.03 10.92 -2.25
CA HIS A 330 32.88 12.05 -2.63
C HIS A 330 34.13 11.70 -3.44
N GLU A 331 34.55 10.42 -3.53
CA GLU A 331 35.77 10.00 -4.24
C GLU A 331 35.79 10.32 -5.75
N ARG A 332 34.75 10.93 -6.32
CA ARG A 332 34.70 11.36 -7.72
C ARG A 332 34.88 12.87 -7.96
N THR A 333 35.13 13.67 -6.93
CA THR A 333 35.27 15.13 -7.05
C THR A 333 36.73 15.61 -7.19
N LEU A 334 37.59 14.81 -7.83
CA LEU A 334 38.94 15.21 -8.23
C LEU A 334 39.05 15.45 -9.74
#